data_AF-A0A6N8UJ38-F1
#
_entry.id   AF-A0A6N8UJ38-F1
#
_cell.length_a   1.000
_cell.length_b   1.000
_cell.length_c   1.000
_cell.angle_alpha   90.00
_cell.angle_beta   90.00
_cell.angle_gamma   90.00
#
_symmetry.space_group_name_H-M   'P 1'
#
loop_
_entity.id
_entity.type
_entity.pdbx_description
1 polymer ?
#
loop_
_entity_poly.entity_id
_entity_poly.type
_entity_poly.pdbx_seq_one_letter_code
_entity_poly.pdbx_strand_id
1 'polypeptide(L)'
;MNCNKPSEINQKQVFVACIDFKKDRLNFREALVLAQQGMRKFPYSYHLRLNKALLLESLGNSRAAEKELIGLIYLYPNRQELHNYLGRIFYETNKSKALLALLSSIALDPDNEIGQENLIFVKRLLDRNPLREKPSVNRSSLTSFQIDDFEIINQRLSRLSKNKTTAASKLEDRLGLFFETLNNYKHRKEGFFWEFYAPHYINIYKKNLTKDFANYISENQNGKRSAQMKFDFGTK
;
A
#
# COMPACT_ATOMS: atom_id res chain seq x y z
N MET A 1 -4.69 25.50 42.69
CA MET A 1 -4.45 24.72 41.46
C MET A 1 -5.48 25.11 40.44
N ASN A 2 -5.09 25.90 39.43
CA ASN A 2 -6.00 26.35 38.37
C ASN A 2 -6.07 25.28 37.28
N CYS A 3 -7.25 24.67 37.09
CA CYS A 3 -7.52 23.74 36.01
C CYS A 3 -7.63 24.49 34.68
N ASN A 4 -6.50 24.89 34.11
CA ASN A 4 -6.45 25.42 32.76
C ASN A 4 -6.88 24.34 31.77
N LYS A 5 -7.85 24.67 30.91
CA LYS A 5 -8.28 23.82 29.79
C LYS A 5 -7.04 23.31 29.05
N PRO A 6 -6.87 21.99 28.86
CA PRO A 6 -5.73 21.48 28.12
C PRO A 6 -5.72 22.10 26.72
N SER A 7 -4.55 22.51 26.24
CA SER A 7 -4.37 23.02 24.88
C SER A 7 -4.95 22.03 23.85
N GLU A 8 -5.30 22.50 22.65
CA GLU A 8 -5.81 21.61 21.59
C GLU A 8 -4.85 20.45 21.28
N ILE A 9 -3.53 20.70 21.38
CA ILE A 9 -2.48 19.68 21.25
C ILE A 9 -2.63 18.60 22.32
N ASN A 10 -2.80 19.00 23.59
CA ASN A 10 -2.97 18.07 24.69
C ASN A 10 -4.27 17.26 24.54
N GLN A 11 -5.35 17.88 24.06
CA GLN A 11 -6.62 17.20 23.83
C GLN A 11 -6.53 16.17 22.69
N LYS A 12 -5.87 16.50 21.58
CA LYS A 12 -5.64 15.55 20.47
C LYS A 12 -4.82 14.34 20.92
N GLN A 13 -3.76 14.56 21.71
CA GLN A 13 -2.93 13.49 22.25
C GLN A 13 -3.71 12.57 23.19
N VAL A 14 -4.60 13.12 24.03
CA VAL A 14 -5.50 12.32 24.88
C VAL A 14 -6.37 11.39 24.05
N PHE A 15 -6.97 11.87 22.94
CA PHE A 15 -7.75 10.99 22.06
C PHE A 15 -6.90 9.85 21.49
N VAL A 16 -5.70 10.16 20.99
CA VAL A 16 -4.80 9.14 20.42
C VAL A 16 -4.42 8.10 21.49
N ALA A 17 -4.03 8.54 22.69
CA ALA A 17 -3.68 7.64 23.78
C ALA A 17 -4.85 6.74 24.21
N CYS A 18 -6.08 7.28 24.31
CA CYS A 18 -7.26 6.48 24.62
C CYS A 18 -7.61 5.49 23.51
N ILE A 19 -7.41 5.85 22.25
CA ILE A 19 -7.61 4.95 21.11
C ILE A 19 -6.61 3.78 21.18
N ASP A 20 -5.34 4.07 21.40
CA ASP A 20 -4.30 3.04 21.49
C ASP A 20 -4.54 2.09 22.67
N PHE A 21 -4.89 2.64 23.85
CA PHE A 21 -5.28 1.82 25.00
C PHE A 21 -6.46 0.88 24.71
N LYS A 22 -7.44 1.31 23.91
CA LYS A 22 -8.58 0.46 23.51
C LYS A 22 -8.19 -0.57 22.45
N LYS A 23 -7.28 -0.22 21.53
CA LYS A 23 -6.72 -1.16 20.52
C LYS A 23 -5.96 -2.29 21.19
N ASP A 24 -5.15 -1.99 22.21
CA ASP A 24 -4.37 -3.00 22.95
C ASP A 24 -5.25 -4.04 23.66
N ARG A 25 -6.51 -3.66 23.94
CA ARG A 25 -7.53 -4.56 24.51
C ARG A 25 -8.46 -5.18 23.47
N LEU A 26 -8.17 -5.00 22.18
CA LEU A 26 -8.99 -5.45 21.04
C LEU A 26 -10.41 -4.87 21.01
N ASN A 27 -10.65 -3.75 21.71
CA ASN A 27 -11.94 -3.06 21.75
C ASN A 27 -12.08 -2.09 20.56
N PHE A 28 -11.96 -2.62 19.33
CA PHE A 28 -11.88 -1.81 18.11
C PHE A 28 -13.11 -0.94 17.83
N ARG A 29 -14.31 -1.39 18.24
CA ARG A 29 -15.55 -0.59 18.08
C ARG A 29 -15.53 0.67 18.94
N GLU A 30 -15.13 0.56 20.20
CA GLU A 30 -15.03 1.71 21.11
C GLU A 30 -13.92 2.66 20.66
N ALA A 31 -12.77 2.12 20.26
CA ALA A 31 -11.68 2.89 19.69
C ALA A 31 -12.14 3.68 18.44
N LEU A 32 -12.97 3.09 17.59
CA LEU A 32 -13.51 3.75 16.39
C LEU A 32 -14.43 4.91 16.77
N VAL A 33 -15.28 4.74 17.79
CA VAL A 33 -16.12 5.83 18.31
C VAL A 33 -15.26 6.98 18.82
N LEU A 34 -14.20 6.69 19.58
CA LEU A 34 -13.26 7.71 20.06
C LEU A 34 -12.54 8.44 18.92
N ALA A 35 -12.10 7.72 17.89
CA ALA A 35 -11.51 8.31 16.70
C ALA A 35 -12.48 9.28 16.01
N GLN A 36 -13.74 8.87 15.84
CA GLN A 36 -14.78 9.72 15.24
C GLN A 36 -15.09 10.96 16.09
N GLN A 37 -15.17 10.81 17.42
CA GLN A 37 -15.36 11.94 18.33
C GLN A 37 -14.18 12.92 18.27
N GLY A 38 -12.95 12.40 18.27
CA GLY A 38 -11.74 13.20 18.10
C GLY A 38 -11.74 13.95 16.77
N MET A 39 -12.14 13.30 15.67
CA MET A 39 -12.22 13.92 14.35
C MET A 39 -13.29 15.01 14.26
N ARG A 40 -14.40 14.92 15.02
CA ARG A 40 -15.37 16.04 15.08
C ARG A 40 -14.76 17.31 15.68
N LYS A 41 -13.81 17.16 16.61
CA LYS A 41 -13.08 18.27 17.23
C LYS A 41 -11.85 18.70 16.41
N PHE A 42 -11.18 17.74 15.79
CA PHE A 42 -9.92 17.92 15.06
C PHE A 42 -10.02 17.31 13.66
N PRO A 43 -10.80 17.89 12.73
CA PRO A 43 -11.16 17.27 11.45
C PRO A 43 -9.95 17.04 10.53
N TYR A 44 -8.87 17.80 10.71
CA TYR A 44 -7.64 17.70 9.90
C TYR A 44 -6.53 16.89 10.57
N SER A 45 -6.83 16.20 11.67
CA SER A 45 -5.82 15.42 12.39
C SER A 45 -5.41 14.15 11.63
N TYR A 46 -4.20 14.15 11.09
CA TYR A 46 -3.56 12.99 10.44
C TYR A 46 -3.70 11.71 11.27
N HIS A 47 -3.23 11.73 12.53
CA HIS A 47 -3.22 10.55 13.39
C HIS A 47 -4.63 10.01 13.68
N LEU A 48 -5.62 10.88 13.86
CA LEU A 48 -7.00 10.43 14.13
C LEU A 48 -7.61 9.78 12.88
N ARG A 49 -7.35 10.35 11.70
CA ARG A 49 -7.81 9.77 10.44
C ARG A 49 -7.11 8.45 10.12
N LEU A 50 -5.80 8.37 10.36
CA LEU A 50 -5.03 7.13 10.19
C LEU A 50 -5.55 6.06 11.16
N ASN A 51 -5.71 6.38 12.45
CA ASN A 51 -6.27 5.44 13.42
C ASN A 51 -7.67 4.97 13.02
N LYS A 52 -8.54 5.85 12.49
CA LYS A 52 -9.83 5.45 11.95
C LYS A 52 -9.68 4.41 10.84
N ALA A 53 -8.76 4.61 9.90
CA ALA A 53 -8.53 3.67 8.81
C ALA A 53 -8.08 2.29 9.32
N LEU A 54 -7.12 2.26 10.25
CA LEU A 54 -6.62 1.02 10.86
C LEU A 54 -7.72 0.29 11.65
N LEU A 55 -8.55 1.03 12.40
CA LEU A 55 -9.66 0.45 13.15
C LEU A 55 -10.76 -0.12 12.23
N LEU A 56 -11.03 0.54 11.10
CA LEU A 56 -11.95 0.02 10.09
C LEU A 56 -11.44 -1.29 9.50
N GLU A 57 -10.14 -1.40 9.25
CA GLU A 57 -9.49 -2.63 8.79
C GLU A 57 -9.60 -3.75 9.84
N SER A 58 -9.27 -3.46 11.10
CA SER A 58 -9.38 -4.43 12.21
C SER A 58 -10.82 -4.90 12.47
N LEU A 59 -11.82 -4.12 12.05
CA LEU A 59 -13.23 -4.48 12.09
C LEU A 59 -13.72 -5.20 10.81
N GLY A 60 -12.82 -5.53 9.89
CA GLY A 60 -13.13 -6.21 8.62
C GLY A 60 -13.73 -5.30 7.54
N ASN A 61 -13.77 -3.99 7.75
CA ASN A 61 -14.30 -3.03 6.78
C ASN A 61 -13.19 -2.47 5.87
N SER A 62 -12.58 -3.36 5.09
CA SER A 62 -11.44 -3.05 4.22
C SER A 62 -11.74 -1.95 3.20
N ARG A 63 -12.97 -1.88 2.68
CA ARG A 63 -13.37 -0.85 1.71
C ARG A 63 -13.41 0.56 2.32
N ALA A 64 -13.89 0.69 3.55
CA ALA A 64 -13.87 1.97 4.25
C ALA A 64 -12.45 2.36 4.68
N ALA A 65 -11.63 1.40 5.10
CA ALA A 65 -10.22 1.62 5.42
C ALA A 65 -9.42 2.11 4.20
N GLU A 66 -9.61 1.46 3.05
CA GLU A 66 -9.04 1.87 1.75
C GLU A 66 -9.37 3.34 1.45
N LYS A 67 -10.65 3.73 1.57
CA LYS A 67 -11.08 5.11 1.28
C LYS A 67 -10.38 6.15 2.17
N GLU A 68 -10.24 5.86 3.47
CA GLU A 68 -9.54 6.77 4.39
C GLU A 68 -8.04 6.85 4.10
N LEU A 69 -7.39 5.71 3.79
CA LEU A 69 -5.97 5.68 3.43
C LEU A 69 -5.69 6.39 2.11
N ILE A 70 -6.51 6.19 1.07
CA ILE A 70 -6.39 6.91 -0.20
C ILE A 70 -6.51 8.41 0.02
N GLY A 71 -7.47 8.84 0.85
CA GLY A 71 -7.63 10.25 1.22
C GLY A 71 -6.40 10.82 1.95
N LEU A 72 -5.71 10.01 2.75
CA LEU A 72 -4.46 10.40 3.40
C LEU A 72 -3.28 10.43 2.42
N ILE A 73 -3.21 9.48 1.49
CA ILE A 73 -2.13 9.42 0.49
C ILE A 73 -2.18 10.64 -0.43
N TYR A 74 -3.36 11.10 -0.82
CA TYR A 74 -3.46 12.35 -1.59
C TYR A 74 -2.93 13.58 -0.84
N LEU A 75 -3.01 13.60 0.50
CA LEU A 75 -2.53 14.71 1.32
C LEU A 75 -1.05 14.57 1.69
N TYR A 76 -0.58 13.34 1.84
CA TYR A 76 0.77 13.02 2.31
C TYR A 76 1.38 11.90 1.45
N PRO A 77 1.63 12.16 0.16
CA PRO A 77 1.95 11.11 -0.82
C PRO A 77 3.32 10.46 -0.62
N ASN A 78 4.17 11.04 0.22
CA ASN A 78 5.51 10.52 0.53
C ASN A 78 5.60 9.89 1.93
N ARG A 79 4.46 9.57 2.56
CA ARG A 79 4.42 8.85 3.85
C ARG A 79 4.42 7.35 3.61
N GLN A 80 5.59 6.75 3.77
CA GLN A 80 5.82 5.32 3.57
C GLN A 80 4.78 4.42 4.25
N GLU A 81 4.36 4.77 5.47
CA GLU A 81 3.44 3.98 6.27
C GLU A 81 2.05 3.87 5.62
N LEU A 82 1.59 4.90 4.90
CA LEU A 82 0.29 4.88 4.24
C LEU A 82 0.26 3.88 3.09
N HIS A 83 1.33 3.84 2.29
CA HIS A 83 1.50 2.87 1.21
C HIS A 83 1.64 1.46 1.78
N ASN A 84 2.35 1.30 2.90
CA ASN A 84 2.45 0.01 3.60
C ASN A 84 1.05 -0.49 4.01
N TYR A 85 0.28 0.32 4.75
CA TYR A 85 -1.05 -0.07 5.22
C TYR A 85 -2.00 -0.41 4.07
N LEU A 86 -1.98 0.38 2.99
CA LEU A 86 -2.80 0.10 1.82
C LEU A 86 -2.37 -1.22 1.15
N GLY A 87 -1.06 -1.48 1.05
CA GLY A 87 -0.52 -2.74 0.57
C GLY A 87 -0.98 -3.94 1.39
N ARG A 88 -0.99 -3.82 2.72
CA ARG A 88 -1.46 -4.88 3.65
C ARG A 88 -2.94 -5.19 3.49
N ILE A 89 -3.80 -4.19 3.29
CA ILE A 89 -5.24 -4.40 3.03
C ILE A 89 -5.47 -5.31 1.82
N PHE A 90 -4.64 -5.16 0.77
CA PHE A 90 -4.78 -5.92 -0.47
C PHE A 90 -3.96 -7.20 -0.51
N TYR A 91 -3.07 -7.43 0.46
CA TYR A 91 -2.04 -8.48 0.38
C TYR A 91 -2.61 -9.88 0.12
N GLU A 92 -3.75 -10.22 0.73
CA GLU A 92 -4.42 -11.52 0.55
C GLU A 92 -5.56 -11.50 -0.48
N THR A 93 -5.98 -10.33 -0.95
CA THR A 93 -7.22 -10.18 -1.75
C THR A 93 -6.98 -9.67 -3.17
N ASN A 94 -5.89 -8.94 -3.42
CA ASN A 94 -5.54 -8.39 -4.71
C ASN A 94 -4.02 -8.20 -4.85
N LYS A 95 -3.38 -9.16 -5.51
CA LYS A 95 -1.92 -9.21 -5.68
C LYS A 95 -1.36 -7.96 -6.36
N SER A 96 -1.99 -7.44 -7.42
CA SER A 96 -1.46 -6.28 -8.15
C SER A 96 -1.60 -4.98 -7.35
N LYS A 97 -2.74 -4.74 -6.70
CA LYS A 97 -2.90 -3.56 -5.81
C LYS A 97 -1.92 -3.60 -4.65
N ALA A 98 -1.74 -4.78 -4.05
CA ALA A 98 -0.75 -5.00 -3.00
C ALA A 98 0.66 -4.70 -3.50
N LEU A 99 1.05 -5.23 -4.68
CA LEU A 99 2.36 -4.96 -5.28
C LEU A 99 2.60 -3.47 -5.51
N LEU A 100 1.65 -2.76 -6.11
CA LEU A 100 1.78 -1.31 -6.37
C LEU A 100 2.03 -0.52 -5.07
N ALA A 101 1.22 -0.76 -4.04
CA ALA A 101 1.32 -0.04 -2.79
C ALA A 101 2.57 -0.44 -1.97
N LEU A 102 2.89 -1.74 -1.86
CA LEU A 102 4.08 -2.19 -1.14
C LEU A 102 5.37 -1.74 -1.83
N LEU A 103 5.45 -1.82 -3.15
CA LEU A 103 6.59 -1.28 -3.90
C LEU A 103 6.73 0.22 -3.68
N SER A 104 5.63 0.97 -3.53
CA SER A 104 5.68 2.42 -3.29
C SER A 104 6.18 2.73 -1.89
N SER A 105 5.79 1.91 -0.91
CA SER A 105 6.33 1.97 0.44
C SER A 105 7.84 1.71 0.46
N ILE A 106 8.30 0.63 -0.19
CA ILE A 106 9.74 0.32 -0.26
C ILE A 106 10.50 1.43 -1.01
N ALA A 107 9.90 1.99 -2.06
CA ALA A 107 10.56 3.00 -2.88
C ALA A 107 10.83 4.33 -2.13
N LEU A 108 10.07 4.61 -1.07
CA LEU A 108 10.26 5.82 -0.25
C LEU A 108 11.36 5.67 0.80
N ASP A 109 11.42 4.51 1.46
CA ASP A 109 12.48 4.18 2.41
C ASP A 109 12.74 2.66 2.41
N PRO A 110 13.64 2.19 1.54
CA PRO A 110 13.94 0.78 1.37
C PRO A 110 14.86 0.20 2.45
N ASP A 111 15.55 1.05 3.22
CA ASP A 111 16.55 0.60 4.20
C ASP A 111 15.95 0.34 5.58
N ASN A 112 14.82 0.98 5.90
CA ASN A 112 14.20 0.78 7.19
C ASN A 112 13.46 -0.57 7.31
N GLU A 113 13.05 -0.88 8.55
CA GLU A 113 12.38 -2.15 8.87
C GLU A 113 11.13 -2.39 8.00
N ILE A 114 10.32 -1.36 7.76
CA ILE A 114 9.11 -1.45 6.93
C ILE A 114 9.48 -1.81 5.48
N GLY A 115 10.52 -1.18 4.92
CA GLY A 115 11.01 -1.45 3.57
C GLY A 115 11.52 -2.89 3.42
N GLN A 116 12.32 -3.34 4.39
CA GLN A 116 12.86 -4.71 4.41
C GLN A 116 11.75 -5.75 4.55
N GLU A 117 10.77 -5.51 5.44
CA GLU A 117 9.61 -6.39 5.62
C GLU A 117 8.76 -6.43 4.34
N ASN A 118 8.51 -5.27 3.73
CA ASN A 118 7.74 -5.16 2.49
C ASN A 118 8.43 -5.84 1.31
N LEU A 119 9.76 -5.84 1.24
CA LEU A 119 10.49 -6.60 0.22
C LEU A 119 10.22 -8.11 0.33
N ILE A 120 10.07 -8.65 1.54
CA ILE A 120 9.69 -10.05 1.76
C ILE A 120 8.29 -10.33 1.19
N PHE A 121 7.33 -9.44 1.45
CA PHE A 121 5.97 -9.56 0.91
C PHE A 121 5.92 -9.44 -0.61
N VAL A 122 6.64 -8.48 -1.18
CA VAL A 122 6.75 -8.31 -2.64
C VAL A 122 7.34 -9.55 -3.28
N LYS A 123 8.47 -10.07 -2.77
CA LYS A 123 9.07 -11.32 -3.28
C LYS A 123 8.05 -12.46 -3.20
N ARG A 124 7.32 -12.59 -2.10
CA ARG A 124 6.29 -13.62 -1.93
C ARG A 124 5.14 -13.47 -2.91
N LEU A 125 4.63 -12.26 -3.12
CA LEU A 125 3.58 -12.00 -4.11
C LEU A 125 4.06 -12.33 -5.52
N LEU A 126 5.28 -11.94 -5.88
CA LEU A 126 5.88 -12.24 -7.17
C LEU A 126 6.20 -13.75 -7.36
N ASP A 127 6.50 -14.48 -6.27
CA ASP A 127 6.74 -15.94 -6.28
C ASP A 127 5.47 -16.77 -6.31
N ARG A 128 4.40 -16.34 -5.63
CA ARG A 128 3.17 -17.12 -5.49
C ARG A 128 2.35 -17.12 -6.79
N ASN A 129 2.08 -18.32 -7.30
CA ASN A 129 0.89 -18.66 -8.11
C ASN A 129 -0.39 -18.38 -7.29
N PRO A 130 -1.54 -18.10 -7.94
CA PRO A 130 -2.56 -17.19 -7.40
C PRO A 130 -2.87 -17.46 -5.93
N LEU A 131 -2.91 -16.38 -5.14
CA LEU A 131 -3.50 -16.39 -3.81
C LEU A 131 -4.80 -17.18 -3.92
N ARG A 132 -4.98 -18.22 -3.08
CA ARG A 132 -6.22 -19.00 -3.09
C ARG A 132 -7.37 -18.01 -3.01
N GLU A 133 -8.05 -17.76 -4.12
CA GLU A 133 -9.22 -16.92 -4.16
C GLU A 133 -10.19 -17.52 -3.14
N LYS A 134 -10.48 -16.80 -2.06
CA LYS A 134 -11.73 -17.09 -1.36
C LYS A 134 -12.82 -16.86 -2.40
N PRO A 135 -13.72 -17.82 -2.64
CA PRO A 135 -14.75 -17.69 -3.66
C PRO A 135 -15.53 -16.40 -3.37
N SER A 136 -15.36 -15.42 -4.23
CA SER A 136 -16.15 -14.20 -4.18
C SER A 136 -17.58 -14.57 -4.56
N VAL A 137 -18.48 -14.24 -3.65
CA VAL A 137 -19.93 -14.08 -3.78
C VAL A 137 -20.46 -14.14 -5.23
N ASN A 138 -21.40 -15.07 -5.47
CA ASN A 138 -22.27 -15.21 -6.65
C ASN A 138 -22.00 -14.27 -7.84
N ARG A 139 -21.24 -14.79 -8.82
CA ARG A 139 -20.95 -14.20 -10.14
C ARG A 139 -22.17 -13.76 -10.95
N SER A 140 -23.39 -14.17 -10.60
CA SER A 140 -24.60 -13.88 -11.37
C SER A 140 -25.18 -12.47 -11.18
N SER A 141 -24.55 -11.61 -10.36
CA SER A 141 -25.06 -10.26 -10.07
C SER A 141 -24.13 -9.10 -10.47
N LEU A 142 -22.96 -9.38 -11.05
CA LEU A 142 -21.96 -8.36 -11.31
C LEU A 142 -22.20 -7.74 -12.70
N THR A 143 -22.64 -6.48 -12.70
CA THR A 143 -22.59 -5.62 -13.90
C THR A 143 -21.12 -5.41 -14.32
N SER A 144 -20.90 -5.03 -15.57
CA SER A 144 -19.58 -4.83 -16.20
C SER A 144 -18.61 -3.86 -15.49
N PHE A 145 -19.04 -3.22 -14.39
CA PHE A 145 -18.25 -2.32 -13.54
C PHE A 145 -17.46 -3.00 -12.41
N GLN A 146 -17.58 -4.33 -12.22
CA GLN A 146 -16.97 -5.03 -11.07
C GLN A 146 -15.91 -6.08 -11.42
N ILE A 147 -15.51 -6.20 -12.69
CA ILE A 147 -14.31 -6.98 -13.04
C ILE A 147 -13.11 -6.17 -12.54
N ASP A 148 -12.40 -6.71 -11.55
CA ASP A 148 -11.15 -6.12 -11.07
C ASP A 148 -10.15 -6.11 -12.23
N ASP A 149 -9.82 -4.92 -12.73
CA ASP A 149 -8.95 -4.72 -13.90
C ASP A 149 -7.55 -5.32 -13.73
N PHE A 150 -7.18 -5.67 -12.50
CA PHE A 150 -5.96 -6.36 -12.15
C PHE A 150 -6.03 -7.89 -12.22
N GLU A 151 -7.21 -8.50 -12.40
CA GLU A 151 -7.39 -9.96 -12.48
C GLU A 151 -6.55 -10.55 -13.62
N ILE A 152 -6.60 -9.92 -14.81
CA ILE A 152 -5.81 -10.34 -15.98
C ILE A 152 -4.31 -10.24 -15.71
N ILE A 153 -3.88 -9.20 -14.99
CA ILE A 153 -2.48 -8.99 -14.61
C ILE A 153 -2.04 -10.08 -13.62
N ASN A 154 -2.87 -10.40 -12.64
CA ASN A 154 -2.62 -11.46 -11.66
C ASN A 154 -2.48 -12.84 -12.34
N GLN A 155 -3.34 -13.15 -13.32
CA GLN A 155 -3.26 -14.41 -14.08
C GLN A 155 -1.95 -14.51 -14.87
N ARG A 156 -1.53 -13.45 -15.57
CA ARG A 156 -0.27 -13.46 -16.35
C ARG A 156 0.96 -13.63 -15.47
N LEU A 157 1.01 -12.97 -14.31
CA LEU A 157 2.10 -13.14 -13.35
C LEU A 157 2.26 -14.59 -12.87
N SER A 158 1.18 -15.36 -12.80
CA SER A 158 1.22 -16.77 -12.36
C SER A 158 1.71 -17.77 -13.42
N ARG A 159 1.83 -17.37 -14.68
CA ARG A 159 2.29 -18.27 -15.76
C ARG A 159 3.81 -18.27 -15.93
N LEU A 160 4.52 -17.38 -15.22
CA LEU A 160 5.97 -17.35 -15.23
C LEU A 160 6.56 -18.34 -14.22
N SER A 161 6.84 -19.56 -14.68
CA SER A 161 7.63 -20.52 -13.90
C SER A 161 8.55 -21.31 -14.82
N LYS A 162 9.86 -21.24 -14.50
CA LYS A 162 11.01 -22.05 -14.94
C LYS A 162 12.04 -21.31 -15.80
N ASN A 163 12.82 -20.40 -15.21
CA ASN A 163 14.20 -20.21 -15.65
C ASN A 163 15.13 -20.07 -14.43
N LYS A 164 16.29 -20.72 -14.52
CA LYS A 164 17.32 -20.76 -13.46
C LYS A 164 18.14 -19.47 -13.52
N THR A 165 17.74 -18.46 -12.76
CA THR A 165 18.53 -17.22 -12.58
C THR A 165 18.78 -16.93 -11.10
N THR A 166 19.76 -16.06 -10.81
CA THR A 166 20.10 -15.64 -9.44
C THR A 166 18.93 -14.88 -8.79
N ALA A 167 18.89 -14.77 -7.45
CA ALA A 167 17.76 -14.15 -6.75
C ALA A 167 17.50 -12.68 -7.15
N ALA A 168 18.55 -11.91 -7.47
CA ALA A 168 18.44 -10.54 -7.95
C ALA A 168 17.92 -10.46 -9.39
N SER A 169 18.47 -11.28 -10.30
CA SER A 169 17.95 -11.41 -11.68
C SER A 169 16.50 -11.88 -11.69
N LYS A 170 16.12 -12.77 -10.77
CA LYS A 170 14.74 -13.23 -10.61
C LYS A 170 13.78 -12.14 -10.14
N LEU A 171 14.24 -11.17 -9.34
CA LEU A 171 13.41 -10.02 -8.93
C LEU A 171 13.25 -9.03 -10.08
N GLU A 172 14.34 -8.69 -10.75
CA GLU A 172 14.36 -7.85 -11.96
C GLU A 172 13.39 -8.36 -13.02
N ASP A 173 13.51 -9.63 -13.41
CA ASP A 173 12.68 -10.24 -14.46
C ASP A 173 11.18 -10.13 -14.15
N ARG A 174 10.82 -10.35 -12.88
CA ARG A 174 9.43 -10.36 -12.44
C ARG A 174 8.82 -8.98 -12.29
N LEU A 175 9.61 -8.03 -11.80
CA LEU A 175 9.21 -6.62 -11.81
C LEU A 175 9.06 -6.14 -13.25
N GLY A 176 9.98 -6.54 -14.13
CA GLY A 176 9.94 -6.26 -15.56
C GLY A 176 8.62 -6.71 -16.19
N LEU A 177 8.23 -7.98 -16.00
CA LEU A 177 6.94 -8.45 -16.52
C LEU A 177 5.77 -7.69 -15.89
N PHE A 178 5.80 -7.47 -14.57
CA PHE A 178 4.70 -6.77 -13.90
C PHE A 178 4.50 -5.38 -14.50
N PHE A 179 5.57 -4.61 -14.67
CA PHE A 179 5.53 -3.26 -15.20
C PHE A 179 5.19 -3.21 -16.69
N GLU A 180 5.70 -4.15 -17.48
CA GLU A 180 5.30 -4.35 -18.88
C GLU A 180 3.79 -4.61 -18.97
N THR A 181 3.28 -5.49 -18.11
CA THR A 181 1.86 -5.84 -18.09
C THR A 181 1.03 -4.60 -17.72
N LEU A 182 1.43 -3.82 -16.72
CA LEU A 182 0.79 -2.53 -16.42
C LEU A 182 0.75 -1.62 -17.66
N ASN A 183 1.87 -1.50 -18.39
CA ASN A 183 1.94 -0.65 -19.58
C ASN A 183 0.99 -1.11 -20.70
N ASN A 184 0.88 -2.42 -20.90
CA ASN A 184 0.05 -3.01 -21.95
C ASN A 184 -1.45 -2.89 -21.64
N TYR A 185 -1.82 -2.85 -20.36
CA TYR A 185 -3.23 -2.85 -19.92
C TYR A 185 -3.76 -1.50 -19.44
N LYS A 186 -2.93 -0.46 -19.35
CA LYS A 186 -3.35 0.88 -18.86
C LYS A 186 -4.46 1.56 -19.68
N HIS A 187 -4.67 1.13 -20.93
CA HIS A 187 -5.60 1.81 -21.83
C HIS A 187 -7.04 1.72 -21.26
N ARG A 188 -7.64 2.90 -21.03
CA ARG A 188 -9.01 3.05 -20.48
C ARG A 188 -9.17 2.50 -19.06
N LYS A 189 -8.10 2.48 -18.26
CA LYS A 189 -8.16 2.11 -16.84
C LYS A 189 -8.20 3.36 -15.98
N GLU A 190 -9.08 3.34 -14.99
CA GLU A 190 -9.38 4.47 -14.11
C GLU A 190 -9.27 4.05 -12.64
N GLY A 191 -9.23 5.04 -11.76
CA GLY A 191 -9.20 4.85 -10.32
C GLY A 191 -7.80 4.94 -9.73
N PHE A 192 -7.78 5.06 -8.39
CA PHE A 192 -6.59 5.45 -7.63
C PHE A 192 -5.31 4.71 -8.01
N PHE A 193 -5.33 3.38 -8.12
CA PHE A 193 -4.12 2.61 -8.41
C PHE A 193 -3.55 2.88 -9.82
N TRP A 194 -4.43 3.08 -10.81
CA TRP A 194 -4.06 3.37 -12.19
C TRP A 194 -3.63 4.81 -12.40
N GLU A 195 -4.23 5.74 -11.65
CA GLU A 195 -3.94 7.17 -11.75
C GLU A 195 -2.75 7.60 -10.91
N PHE A 196 -2.56 6.98 -9.74
CA PHE A 196 -1.54 7.35 -8.76
C PHE A 196 -0.28 6.50 -8.90
N TYR A 197 -0.37 5.16 -8.79
CA TYR A 197 0.83 4.31 -8.74
C TYR A 197 1.34 3.85 -10.10
N ALA A 198 0.45 3.32 -10.94
CA ALA A 198 0.83 2.68 -12.19
C ALA A 198 1.74 3.54 -13.10
N PRO A 199 1.55 4.87 -13.22
CA PRO A 199 2.39 5.70 -14.08
C PRO A 199 3.88 5.67 -13.71
N HIS A 200 4.21 5.61 -12.41
CA HIS A 200 5.59 5.55 -11.95
C HIS A 200 6.29 4.26 -12.41
N TYR A 201 5.62 3.12 -12.24
CA TYR A 201 6.17 1.82 -12.62
C TYR A 201 6.23 1.60 -14.13
N ILE A 202 5.23 2.09 -14.85
CA ILE A 202 5.23 2.11 -16.31
C ILE A 202 6.41 2.96 -16.83
N ASN A 203 6.71 4.08 -16.18
CA ASN A 203 7.83 4.94 -16.56
C ASN A 203 9.18 4.26 -16.30
N ILE A 204 9.35 3.53 -15.18
CA ILE A 204 10.54 2.71 -14.91
C ILE A 204 10.76 1.70 -16.04
N TYR A 205 9.73 0.97 -16.42
CA TYR A 205 9.79 0.00 -17.52
C TYR A 205 10.17 0.67 -18.85
N LYS A 206 9.48 1.75 -19.23
CA LYS A 206 9.73 2.48 -20.48
C LYS A 206 11.13 3.06 -20.59
N LYS A 207 11.75 3.43 -19.46
CA LYS A 207 13.12 3.95 -19.40
C LYS A 207 14.18 2.86 -19.26
N ASN A 208 13.80 1.58 -19.32
CA ASN A 208 14.69 0.43 -19.08
C ASN A 208 15.39 0.47 -17.71
N LEU A 209 14.73 1.04 -16.70
CA LEU A 209 15.27 1.21 -15.34
C LEU A 209 14.84 0.09 -14.38
N THR A 210 14.25 -1.00 -14.87
CA THR A 210 13.76 -2.10 -14.03
C THR A 210 14.88 -2.72 -13.19
N LYS A 211 16.06 -2.92 -13.79
CA LYS A 211 17.25 -3.45 -13.10
C LYS A 211 17.69 -2.53 -11.97
N ASP A 212 17.81 -1.24 -12.27
CA ASP A 212 18.23 -0.23 -11.30
C ASP A 212 17.23 -0.16 -10.14
N PHE A 213 15.93 -0.24 -10.45
CA PHE A 213 14.89 -0.28 -9.42
C PHE A 213 14.95 -1.57 -8.58
N ALA A 214 15.17 -2.73 -9.21
CA ALA A 214 15.30 -4.01 -8.50
C ALA A 214 16.50 -4.00 -7.55
N ASN A 215 17.64 -3.47 -7.99
CA ASN A 215 18.84 -3.29 -7.16
C ASN A 215 18.55 -2.29 -6.03
N TYR A 216 17.97 -1.14 -6.36
CA TYR A 216 17.57 -0.13 -5.38
C TYR A 216 16.71 -0.73 -4.27
N ILE A 217 15.66 -1.49 -4.57
CA ILE A 217 14.80 -2.03 -3.50
C ILE A 217 15.37 -3.25 -2.78
N SER A 218 16.50 -3.84 -3.23
CA SER A 218 17.02 -5.11 -2.69
C SER A 218 18.42 -5.07 -2.09
N GLU A 219 19.22 -4.04 -2.38
CA GLU A 219 20.52 -3.83 -1.74
C GLU A 219 20.36 -3.40 -0.28
N ASN A 220 21.06 -4.10 0.62
CA ASN A 220 21.18 -3.73 2.03
C ASN A 220 22.60 -3.14 2.24
N GLN A 221 22.77 -2.14 3.11
CA GLN A 221 23.91 -1.19 3.16
C GLN A 221 25.35 -1.77 3.23
N ASN A 222 25.82 -2.44 2.18
CA ASN A 222 27.24 -2.81 1.96
C ASN A 222 27.74 -2.41 0.56
N GLY A 223 26.84 -2.01 -0.35
CA GLY A 223 27.15 -1.36 -1.62
C GLY A 223 26.45 -0.01 -1.64
N LYS A 224 27.14 1.05 -2.06
CA LYS A 224 26.53 2.36 -2.28
C LYS A 224 25.32 2.19 -3.21
N ARG A 225 24.09 2.31 -2.69
CA ARG A 225 22.88 2.42 -3.52
C ARG A 225 23.16 3.47 -4.59
N SER A 226 22.78 3.20 -5.84
CA SER A 226 22.85 4.25 -6.86
C SER A 226 22.05 5.44 -6.34
N ALA A 227 22.73 6.57 -6.09
CA ALA A 227 22.13 7.80 -5.58
C ALA A 227 21.12 8.44 -6.57
N GLN A 228 20.67 7.67 -7.57
CA GLN A 228 20.02 8.10 -8.79
C GLN A 228 18.51 7.86 -8.78
N MET A 229 17.97 7.05 -7.86
CA MET A 229 16.51 6.87 -7.72
C MET A 229 15.99 7.51 -6.44
N LYS A 230 15.40 8.70 -6.59
CA LYS A 230 14.58 9.32 -5.55
C LYS A 230 13.12 9.25 -6.00
N PHE A 231 12.30 8.54 -5.24
CA PHE A 231 10.86 8.53 -5.48
C PHE A 231 10.19 9.72 -4.82
N ASP A 232 9.37 10.39 -5.59
CA ASP A 232 8.52 11.46 -5.13
C ASP A 232 7.15 11.28 -5.77
N PHE A 233 6.13 11.14 -4.92
CA PHE A 233 4.74 10.98 -5.32
C PHE A 233 3.96 12.32 -5.23
N GLY A 234 4.61 13.46 -4.98
CA GLY A 234 4.00 14.80 -5.09
C GLY A 234 5.02 15.92 -5.35
N THR A 235 4.89 16.80 -6.34
CA THR A 235 3.70 17.42 -6.97
C THR A 235 3.75 17.34 -8.49
N LYS A 236 2.58 17.45 -9.13
CA LYS A 236 2.47 17.90 -10.52
C LYS A 236 2.99 19.33 -10.67
#